data_AF-A0A3B1CIJ1-F1
#
_entry.id   AF-A0A3B1CIJ1-F1
#
_cell.length_a   1.000
_cell.length_b   1.000
_cell.length_c   1.000
_cell.angle_alpha   90.00
_cell.angle_beta   90.00
_cell.angle_gamma   90.00
#
_symmetry.space_group_name_H-M   'P 1'
#
loop_
_entity.id
_entity.type
_entity.pdbx_description
1 polymer ?
#
loop_
_entity_poly.entity_id
_entity_poly.type
_entity_poly.pdbx_seq_one_letter_code
_entity_poly.pdbx_strand_id
1 'polypeptide(L)'
;MQKEQFIELAKTYNVIPVYERITGDLLTPVLAYLKLRQKDNFCFLLESVEGIGRLARYSFIGKDPIKIISNRGSKLTVIKDGEKEEFEKNIFEYLKSE
;
A
#
# COMPACT_ATOMS: atom_id res chain seq x y z
N MET A 1 -5.86 5.64 17.17
CA MET A 1 -6.18 4.43 17.97
C MET A 1 -5.41 4.49 19.29
N GLN A 2 -6.01 4.12 20.42
CA GLN A 2 -5.31 4.07 21.71
C GLN A 2 -4.44 2.81 21.82
N LYS A 3 -3.34 2.87 22.56
CA LYS A 3 -2.36 1.78 22.68
C LYS A 3 -3.00 0.50 23.23
N GLU A 4 -3.85 0.63 24.23
CA GLU A 4 -4.54 -0.46 24.90
C GLU A 4 -5.45 -1.22 23.93
N GLN A 5 -6.13 -0.47 23.05
CA GLN A 5 -6.97 -1.05 21.99
C GLN A 5 -6.15 -1.84 20.97
N PHE A 6 -4.96 -1.34 20.58
CA PHE A 6 -4.05 -2.07 19.69
C PHE A 6 -3.59 -3.38 20.33
N ILE A 7 -3.18 -3.34 21.60
CA ILE A 7 -2.69 -4.52 22.34
C ILE A 7 -3.78 -5.59 22.42
N GLU A 8 -5.04 -5.20 22.63
CA GLU A 8 -6.14 -6.17 22.66
C GLU A 8 -6.37 -6.82 21.29
N LEU A 9 -6.42 -6.03 20.22
CA LEU A 9 -6.58 -6.55 18.86
C LEU A 9 -5.40 -7.45 18.44
N ALA A 10 -4.19 -7.14 18.89
CA ALA A 10 -2.96 -7.89 18.57
C ALA A 10 -2.96 -9.32 19.11
N LYS A 11 -3.85 -9.65 20.04
CA LYS A 11 -4.03 -11.04 20.51
C LYS A 11 -4.70 -11.93 19.46
N THR A 12 -5.45 -11.36 18.52
CA THR A 12 -6.30 -12.10 17.58
C THR A 12 -5.95 -11.85 16.11
N TYR A 13 -5.49 -10.63 15.77
CA TYR A 13 -5.26 -10.23 14.38
C TYR A 13 -3.77 -10.05 14.08
N ASN A 14 -3.35 -10.45 12.89
CA ASN A 14 -1.97 -10.33 12.39
C ASN A 14 -1.69 -8.99 11.70
N VAL A 15 -2.72 -8.25 11.28
CA VAL A 15 -2.62 -6.93 10.66
C VAL A 15 -3.65 -5.99 11.27
N ILE A 16 -3.17 -4.91 11.88
CA ILE A 16 -4.03 -3.94 12.59
C ILE A 16 -3.69 -2.53 12.09
N PRO A 17 -4.62 -1.84 11.39
CA PRO A 17 -4.37 -0.50 10.88
C PRO A 17 -4.36 0.53 12.02
N VAL A 18 -3.21 1.18 12.20
CA VAL A 18 -3.10 2.36 13.05
C VAL A 18 -3.31 3.59 12.17
N TYR A 19 -4.33 4.37 12.47
CA TYR A 19 -4.66 5.56 11.69
C TYR A 19 -5.16 6.71 12.57
N GLU A 20 -5.14 7.89 11.96
CA GLU A 20 -5.75 9.12 12.44
C GLU A 20 -6.56 9.75 11.30
N ARG A 21 -7.62 10.50 11.65
CA ARG A 21 -8.41 11.27 10.69
C ARG A 21 -8.02 12.73 10.83
N ILE A 22 -7.59 13.32 9.72
CA ILE A 22 -7.20 14.73 9.63
C ILE A 22 -8.10 15.45 8.63
N THR A 23 -8.27 16.76 8.81
CA THR A 23 -9.00 17.60 7.86
C THR A 23 -8.20 17.72 6.55
N GLY A 24 -8.87 17.41 5.44
CA GLY A 24 -8.28 17.42 4.10
C GLY A 24 -8.83 18.53 3.20
N ASP A 25 -9.58 19.50 3.73
CA ASP A 25 -10.38 20.47 2.95
C ASP A 25 -9.56 21.27 1.92
N LEU A 26 -8.27 21.47 2.17
CA LEU A 26 -7.34 22.18 1.29
C LEU A 26 -6.48 21.25 0.41
N LEU A 27 -6.71 19.94 0.47
CA LEU A 27 -5.97 18.94 -0.28
C LEU A 27 -6.87 18.33 -1.34
N THR A 28 -6.46 18.46 -2.60
CA THR A 28 -6.89 17.51 -3.63
C THR A 28 -6.07 16.23 -3.48
N PRO A 29 -6.57 15.05 -3.91
CA PRO A 29 -5.81 13.81 -3.85
C PRO A 29 -4.44 13.91 -4.53
N VAL A 30 -4.37 14.58 -5.68
CA VAL A 30 -3.11 14.85 -6.40
C VAL A 30 -2.15 15.68 -5.54
N LEU A 31 -2.63 16.75 -4.90
CA LEU A 31 -1.79 17.59 -4.04
C LEU A 31 -1.30 16.82 -2.80
N ALA A 32 -2.17 16.00 -2.20
CA ALA A 32 -1.80 15.12 -1.09
C ALA A 32 -0.71 14.11 -1.51
N TYR A 33 -0.87 13.48 -2.68
CA TYR A 33 0.13 12.57 -3.24
C TYR A 33 1.47 13.26 -3.48
N LEU A 34 1.47 14.46 -4.08
CA LEU A 34 2.70 15.23 -4.32
C LEU A 34 3.43 15.61 -3.04
N LYS A 35 2.72 15.86 -1.94
CA LYS A 35 3.29 16.13 -0.62
C LYS A 35 3.85 14.88 0.07
N LEU A 36 3.26 13.71 -0.17
CA LEU A 36 3.63 12.45 0.48
C LEU A 36 4.70 11.66 -0.28
N ARG A 37 4.75 11.79 -1.61
CA ARG A 37 5.69 11.03 -2.44
C ARG A 37 7.13 11.39 -2.08
N GLN A 38 7.98 10.38 -2.07
CA GLN A 38 9.42 10.55 -1.97
C GLN A 38 10.05 10.16 -3.29
N LYS A 39 11.07 10.92 -3.71
CA LYS A 39 11.82 10.60 -4.92
C LYS A 39 12.53 9.25 -4.72
N ASP A 40 12.57 8.45 -5.77
CA ASP A 40 13.28 7.15 -5.80
C ASP A 40 12.70 6.09 -4.84
N ASN A 41 11.44 6.25 -4.42
CA ASN A 41 10.71 5.29 -3.58
C ASN A 41 9.37 4.90 -4.24
N PHE A 42 8.88 3.69 -3.94
CA PHE A 42 7.64 3.17 -4.50
C PHE A 42 6.45 3.90 -3.89
N CYS A 43 5.76 4.71 -4.71
CA CYS A 43 4.56 5.44 -4.34
C CYS A 43 3.47 5.24 -5.41
N PHE A 44 2.21 5.25 -5.00
CA PHE A 44 1.09 5.22 -5.92
C PHE A 44 -0.04 6.16 -5.47
N LEU A 45 -0.83 6.60 -6.46
CA LEU A 45 -2.13 7.25 -6.28
C LEU A 45 -3.13 6.47 -7.14
N LEU A 46 -4.20 5.98 -6.51
CA LEU A 46 -5.33 5.35 -7.19
C LEU A 46 -6.55 6.25 -7.03
N GLU A 47 -7.10 6.67 -8.15
CA GLU A 47 -8.35 7.42 -8.22
C GLU A 47 -9.34 6.66 -9.10
N SER A 48 -10.62 6.79 -8.79
CA SER A 48 -11.69 6.17 -9.57
C SER A 48 -12.64 7.25 -10.09
N VAL A 49 -13.30 6.95 -11.20
CA VAL A 49 -14.33 7.79 -11.81
C VAL A 49 -15.66 7.04 -11.81
N GLU A 50 -16.70 7.69 -11.31
CA GLU A 50 -18.08 7.20 -11.34
C GLU A 50 -18.84 7.89 -12.47
N GLY A 51 -19.06 7.18 -13.58
CA GLY A 51 -19.73 7.74 -14.76
C GLY A 51 -18.90 8.81 -15.47
N ILE A 52 -19.57 9.75 -16.15
CA ILE A 52 -18.89 10.78 -16.94
C ILE A 52 -18.57 11.98 -16.04
N GLY A 53 -17.28 12.14 -15.71
CA GLY A 53 -16.76 13.38 -15.10
C GLY A 53 -16.97 13.54 -13.60
N ARG A 54 -17.45 12.52 -12.87
CA ARG A 54 -17.50 12.53 -11.41
C ARG A 54 -16.40 11.63 -10.85
N LEU A 55 -15.58 12.17 -9.96
CA LEU A 55 -14.64 11.37 -9.17
C LEU A 55 -15.42 10.53 -8.15
N ALA A 56 -14.97 9.31 -7.93
CA ALA A 56 -15.47 8.46 -6.87
C ALA A 56 -15.18 9.08 -5.50
N ARG A 57 -15.87 8.59 -4.46
CA ARG A 57 -15.77 9.14 -3.10
C ARG A 57 -14.37 9.04 -2.47
N TYR A 58 -13.56 8.09 -2.91
CA TYR A 58 -12.28 7.77 -2.30
C TYR A 58 -11.14 7.74 -3.32
N SER A 59 -10.00 8.28 -2.90
CA SER A 59 -8.69 8.09 -3.54
C SER A 59 -7.76 7.39 -2.55
N PHE A 60 -6.88 6.52 -3.03
CA PHE A 60 -5.92 5.79 -2.20
C PHE A 60 -4.50 6.21 -2.54
N ILE A 61 -3.72 6.55 -1.51
CA ILE A 61 -2.30 6.87 -1.64
C ILE A 61 -1.51 5.84 -0.84
N GLY A 62 -0.50 5.25 -1.47
CA GLY A 62 0.45 4.35 -0.82
C GLY A 62 1.88 4.83 -1.05
N LYS A 63 2.72 4.63 -0.03
CA LYS A 63 4.17 4.86 -0.09
C LYS A 63 4.88 3.84 0.79
N ASP A 64 6.19 3.67 0.59
CA ASP A 64 7.08 2.85 1.42
C ASP A 64 6.53 1.42 1.65
N PRO A 65 6.32 0.63 0.59
CA PRO A 65 5.82 -0.73 0.76
C PRO A 65 6.82 -1.57 1.56
N ILE A 66 6.31 -2.32 2.56
CA ILE A 66 7.11 -3.25 3.35
C ILE A 66 7.64 -4.44 2.54
N LYS A 67 7.00 -4.75 1.41
CA LYS A 67 7.32 -5.87 0.53
C LYS A 67 6.99 -5.49 -0.92
N ILE A 68 7.91 -5.76 -1.83
CA ILE A 68 7.74 -5.54 -3.28
C ILE A 68 7.87 -6.90 -3.96
N ILE A 69 6.85 -7.28 -4.72
CA ILE A 69 6.83 -8.53 -5.47
C ILE A 69 6.74 -8.15 -6.94
N SER A 70 7.72 -8.58 -7.73
CA SER A 70 7.77 -8.33 -9.17
C SER A 70 8.09 -9.60 -9.94
N ASN A 71 7.57 -9.72 -11.16
CA ASN A 71 7.71 -10.91 -11.98
C ASN A 71 8.16 -10.52 -13.40
N ARG A 72 9.21 -11.15 -13.90
CA ARG A 72 9.74 -10.95 -15.26
C ARG A 72 9.99 -12.32 -15.91
N GLY A 73 9.10 -12.72 -16.82
CA GLY A 73 9.13 -14.08 -17.37
C GLY A 73 8.84 -15.11 -16.28
N SER A 74 9.67 -16.14 -16.15
CA SER A 74 9.56 -17.13 -15.06
C SER A 74 10.17 -16.67 -13.74
N LYS A 75 10.90 -15.54 -13.75
CA LYS A 75 11.67 -15.07 -12.61
C LYS A 75 10.84 -14.12 -11.73
N LEU A 76 10.58 -14.55 -10.51
CA LEU A 76 10.01 -13.73 -9.44
C LEU A 76 11.14 -13.07 -8.64
N THR A 77 10.95 -11.81 -8.26
CA THR A 77 11.80 -11.07 -7.33
C THR A 77 10.94 -10.55 -6.20
N VAL A 78 11.32 -10.88 -4.97
CA VAL A 78 10.71 -10.36 -3.74
C VAL A 78 11.74 -9.50 -3.04
N ILE A 79 11.38 -8.27 -2.71
CA ILE A 79 12.18 -7.37 -1.88
C ILE A 79 11.42 -7.13 -0.59
N LYS A 80 12.02 -7.42 0.56
CA LYS A 80 11.43 -7.21 1.89
C LYS A 80 12.55 -6.79 2.85
N ASP A 81 12.32 -5.77 3.66
CA ASP A 81 13.29 -5.29 4.66
C ASP A 81 14.70 -4.97 4.09
N GLY A 82 14.77 -4.59 2.80
CA GLY A 82 16.02 -4.33 2.07
C GLY A 82 16.70 -5.58 1.50
N GLU A 83 16.23 -6.77 1.84
CA GLU A 83 16.71 -8.05 1.31
C GLU A 83 15.98 -8.40 0.02
N LYS A 84 16.72 -8.99 -0.92
CA LYS A 84 16.20 -9.41 -2.22
C LYS A 84 16.31 -10.92 -2.38
N GLU A 85 15.18 -11.57 -2.63
CA GLU A 85 15.08 -12.99 -2.94
C GLU A 85 14.56 -13.19 -4.37
N GLU A 86 15.06 -14.23 -5.04
CA GLU A 86 14.68 -14.57 -6.42
C GLU A 86 14.20 -16.02 -6.50
N PHE A 87 13.12 -16.26 -7.25
CA PHE A 87 12.51 -17.58 -7.40
C PHE A 87 12.18 -17.86 -8.87
N GLU A 88 12.30 -19.12 -9.29
CA GLU A 88 11.77 -19.62 -10.58
C GLU A 88 10.33 -20.12 -10.40
N LYS A 89 9.39 -19.18 -10.21
CA LYS A 89 7.94 -19.44 -10.16
C LYS A 89 7.16 -18.19 -10.53
N ASN A 90 5.88 -18.34 -10.89
CA ASN A 90 5.02 -17.19 -11.19
C ASN A 90 4.49 -16.50 -9.92
N ILE A 91 4.05 -15.25 -10.06
CA ILE A 91 3.54 -14.44 -8.95
C ILE A 91 2.30 -15.04 -8.28
N PHE A 92 1.42 -15.71 -9.03
CA PHE A 92 0.19 -16.27 -8.48
C PHE A 92 0.46 -17.47 -7.56
N GLU A 93 1.43 -18.31 -7.91
CA GLU A 93 1.87 -19.41 -7.05
C GLU A 93 2.50 -18.90 -5.76
N TYR A 94 3.32 -17.85 -5.83
CA TYR A 94 3.90 -17.22 -4.65
C TYR A 94 2.82 -16.61 -3.73
N LEU A 95 1.88 -15.86 -4.29
CA LEU A 95 0.83 -15.17 -3.51
C LEU A 95 -0.15 -16.14 -2.83
N LYS A 96 -0.34 -17.35 -3.34
CA LYS A 96 -1.18 -18.38 -2.69
C LYS A 96 -0.55 -18.97 -1.43
N SER A 97 0.77 -18.87 -1.29
CA SER A 97 1.52 -19.43 -0.17
C SER A 97 1.84 -18.43 0.95
N GLU A 98 1.45 -17.17 0.77
CA GLU A 98 1.59 -16.10 1.78
C GLU A 98 0.42 -16.08 2.78
#